data_AF-A0A960P2B0-F1
#
_entry.id   AF-A0A960P2B0-F1
#
_cell.length_a   1.000
_cell.length_b   1.000
_cell.length_c   1.000
_cell.angle_alpha   90.00
_cell.angle_beta   90.00
_cell.angle_gamma   90.00
#
_symmetry.space_group_name_H-M   'P 1'
#
loop_
_entity.id
_entity.type
_entity.pdbx_description
1 polymer ?
#
loop_
_entity_poly.entity_id
_entity_poly.type
_entity_poly.pdbx_seq_one_letter_code
_entity_poly.pdbx_strand_id
1 'polypeptide(L)'
;MKHCRLLVHRLEVDSTDVAVRLGTLVVVRRPGSEHLDWEVVAQTTGDSTAELGENLLGMTVVSGADPNGVPELSELSGNAVVARYVDEAVVWRGNGVLVGFDDDWLA
;
A
#
# COMPACT_ATOMS: atom_id res chain seq x y z
N MET A 1 2.53 15.94 -12.45
CA MET A 1 2.57 14.93 -11.38
C MET A 1 1.14 14.47 -11.20
N LYS A 2 0.89 13.17 -11.19
CA LYS A 2 -0.41 12.62 -10.84
C LYS A 2 -0.27 11.74 -9.61
N HIS A 3 -1.31 11.63 -8.80
CA HIS A 3 -1.25 10.82 -7.58
C HIS A 3 -2.62 10.30 -7.17
N CYS A 4 -2.62 9.26 -6.34
CA CYS A 4 -3.81 8.77 -5.67
C CYS A 4 -3.48 8.33 -4.25
N ARG A 5 -4.52 8.22 -3.44
CA ARG A 5 -4.46 7.64 -2.09
C ARG A 5 -5.59 6.65 -1.94
N LEU A 6 -5.25 5.41 -1.64
CA LEU A 6 -6.21 4.31 -1.44
C LEU A 6 -6.18 3.85 0.02
N LEU A 7 -7.31 3.39 0.52
CA LEU A 7 -7.39 2.77 1.85
C LEU A 7 -6.99 1.31 1.74
N VAL A 8 -6.11 0.85 2.62
CA VAL A 8 -5.73 -0.56 2.74
C VAL A 8 -6.75 -1.24 3.63
N HIS A 9 -7.51 -2.16 3.04
CA HIS A 9 -8.49 -3.00 3.73
C HIS A 9 -7.82 -4.18 4.44
N ARG A 10 -6.82 -4.80 3.78
CA ARG A 10 -6.04 -5.92 4.31
C ARG A 10 -4.58 -5.76 3.89
N LEU A 11 -3.65 -6.13 4.76
CA LEU A 11 -2.21 -6.07 4.53
C LEU A 11 -1.57 -7.41 4.89
N GLU A 12 -0.74 -7.91 4.00
CA GLU A 12 0.12 -9.07 4.16
C GLU A 12 1.58 -8.64 3.96
N VAL A 13 2.48 -9.15 4.81
CA VAL A 13 3.93 -8.97 4.72
C VAL A 13 4.54 -10.37 4.63
N ASP A 14 5.20 -10.68 3.52
CA ASP A 14 5.80 -11.98 3.24
C ASP A 14 4.82 -13.15 3.46
N SER A 15 3.60 -13.01 2.91
CA SER A 15 2.48 -13.96 3.05
C SER A 15 1.91 -14.09 4.47
N THR A 16 2.28 -13.21 5.40
CA THR A 16 1.74 -13.16 6.76
C THR A 16 0.79 -11.99 6.91
N ASP A 17 -0.45 -12.27 7.33
CA ASP A 17 -1.43 -11.22 7.63
C ASP A 17 -0.97 -10.31 8.76
N VAL A 18 -1.02 -9.00 8.52
CA VAL A 18 -0.73 -7.97 9.51
C VAL A 18 -2.03 -7.36 9.98
N ALA A 19 -2.27 -7.42 11.29
CA ALA A 19 -3.42 -6.78 11.90
C ALA A 19 -3.26 -5.25 11.84
N VAL A 20 -3.96 -4.63 10.89
CA VAL A 20 -3.94 -3.18 10.66
C VAL A 20 -5.19 -2.53 11.23
N ARG A 21 -5.00 -1.46 12.03
CA ARG A 21 -6.10 -0.59 12.48
C ARG A 21 -6.50 0.39 11.38
N LEU A 22 -5.51 0.91 10.68
CA LEU A 22 -5.67 1.83 9.56
C LEU A 22 -4.47 1.66 8.65
N GLY A 23 -4.68 1.56 7.34
CA GLY A 23 -3.60 1.60 6.37
C GLY A 23 -3.97 2.43 5.16
N THR A 24 -3.00 3.13 4.59
CA THR A 24 -3.16 3.85 3.33
C THR A 24 -2.01 3.57 2.39
N LEU A 25 -2.33 3.37 1.13
CA LEU A 25 -1.39 3.34 0.02
C LEU A 25 -1.42 4.72 -0.66
N VAL A 26 -0.25 5.31 -0.87
CA VAL A 26 -0.07 6.50 -1.70
C VAL A 26 0.73 6.12 -2.93
N VAL A 27 0.26 6.51 -4.11
CA VAL A 27 0.94 6.27 -5.39
C VAL A 27 1.12 7.58 -6.12
N VAL A 28 2.31 7.79 -6.68
CA VAL A 28 2.70 9.02 -7.39
C VAL A 28 3.36 8.66 -8.71
N ARG A 29 2.87 9.27 -9.79
CA ARG A 29 3.51 9.27 -11.10
C ARG A 29 4.21 10.61 -11.33
N ARG A 30 5.55 10.59 -11.35
CA ARG A 30 6.37 11.78 -11.63
C ARG A 30 6.48 12.01 -13.14
N PRO A 31 6.54 13.28 -13.59
CA PRO A 31 6.83 13.58 -14.99
C PRO A 31 8.17 12.95 -15.42
N GLY A 32 8.18 12.24 -16.55
CA GLY A 32 9.38 11.61 -17.10
C GLY A 32 9.84 10.33 -16.40
N SER A 33 9.07 9.80 -15.44
CA SER A 33 9.32 8.49 -14.82
C SER A 33 8.45 7.42 -15.46
N GLU A 34 9.07 6.29 -15.84
CA GLU A 34 8.35 5.10 -16.27
C GLU A 34 7.80 4.29 -15.09
N HIS A 35 8.34 4.53 -13.89
CA HIS A 35 7.95 3.83 -12.67
C HIS A 35 7.06 4.69 -11.77
N LEU A 36 6.15 4.02 -11.07
CA LEU A 36 5.34 4.58 -9.98
C LEU A 36 6.19 4.62 -8.71
N ASP A 37 6.18 5.75 -8.02
CA ASP A 37 6.60 5.80 -6.62
C ASP A 37 5.39 5.45 -5.76
N TRP A 38 5.54 4.54 -4.81
CA TRP A 38 4.46 4.17 -3.91
C TRP A 38 4.93 3.95 -2.48
N GLU A 39 4.04 4.21 -1.53
CA GLU A 39 4.29 4.10 -0.10
C GLU A 39 3.05 3.55 0.61
N VAL A 40 3.24 2.59 1.51
CA VAL A 40 2.20 2.12 2.42
C VAL A 40 2.51 2.63 3.82
N VAL A 41 1.55 3.30 4.43
CA VAL A 41 1.58 3.67 5.84
C VAL A 41 0.50 2.90 6.56
N ALA A 42 0.85 2.06 7.52
CA ALA A 42 -0.12 1.32 8.31
C ALA A 42 0.12 1.47 9.80
N GLN A 43 -0.95 1.71 10.55
CA GLN A 43 -0.98 1.57 12.00
C GLN A 43 -1.37 0.14 12.34
N THR A 44 -0.46 -0.59 13.00
CA THR A 44 -0.66 -1.99 13.38
C THR A 44 -1.24 -2.10 14.78
N THR A 45 -1.99 -3.17 15.06
CA THR A 45 -2.44 -3.49 16.43
C THR A 45 -1.47 -4.52 17.04
N GLY A 46 -0.32 -4.05 17.52
CA GLY A 46 0.74 -4.88 18.11
C GLY A 46 2.11 -4.60 17.50
N ASP A 47 3.13 -5.31 18.02
CA ASP A 47 4.49 -5.23 17.49
C ASP A 47 4.49 -5.65 16.02
N SER A 48 4.90 -4.74 15.14
CA SER A 48 5.10 -5.05 13.73
C SER A 48 6.17 -6.12 13.58
N THR A 49 5.82 -7.22 12.92
CA THR A 49 6.74 -8.32 12.59
C THR A 49 7.64 -8.02 11.39
N ALA A 50 7.49 -6.86 10.74
CA ALA A 50 8.26 -6.56 9.54
C ALA A 50 9.76 -6.43 9.87
N GLU A 51 10.57 -7.24 9.19
CA GLU A 51 12.01 -7.18 9.35
C GLU A 51 12.55 -5.90 8.70
N LEU A 52 13.65 -5.39 9.26
CA LEU A 52 14.42 -4.32 8.61
C LEU A 52 15.05 -4.90 7.34
N GLY A 53 14.43 -4.61 6.19
CA GLY A 53 14.83 -5.19 4.90
C GLY A 53 13.77 -5.02 3.82
N GLU A 54 13.94 -5.73 2.71
CA GLU A 54 12.92 -5.87 1.67
C GLU A 54 11.89 -6.91 2.11
N ASN A 55 10.62 -6.56 1.95
CA ASN A 55 9.46 -7.40 2.25
C ASN A 55 8.56 -7.41 1.02
N LEU A 56 7.94 -8.55 0.71
CA LEU A 56 6.86 -8.61 -0.26
C LEU A 56 5.56 -8.18 0.41
N LEU A 57 4.97 -7.09 -0.06
CA LEU A 57 3.66 -6.65 0.40
C LEU A 57 2.56 -7.23 -0.49
N GLY A 58 1.57 -7.85 0.13
CA GLY A 58 0.26 -8.13 -0.46
C GLY A 58 -0.77 -7.20 0.19
N MET A 59 -1.66 -6.59 -0.60
CA MET A 59 -2.67 -5.70 -0.04
C MET A 59 -3.99 -5.80 -0.80
N THR A 60 -5.08 -5.74 -0.05
CA THR A 60 -6.40 -5.46 -0.62
C THR A 60 -6.72 -4.00 -0.32
N VAL A 61 -7.01 -3.21 -1.34
CA VAL A 61 -7.33 -1.79 -1.21
C VAL A 61 -8.76 -1.48 -1.61
N VAL A 62 -9.34 -0.44 -1.03
CA VAL A 62 -10.57 0.16 -1.54
C VAL A 62 -10.22 1.05 -2.74
N SER A 63 -10.61 0.61 -3.93
CA SER A 63 -10.32 1.28 -5.21
C SER A 63 -11.47 2.12 -5.72
N GLY A 64 -12.68 1.91 -5.19
CA GLY A 64 -13.88 2.62 -5.60
C GLY A 64 -15.07 2.26 -4.73
N ALA A 65 -16.26 2.59 -5.23
CA ALA A 65 -17.52 2.15 -4.67
C ALA A 65 -18.52 1.93 -5.81
N ASP A 66 -19.35 0.90 -5.66
CA ASP A 66 -20.43 0.62 -6.59
C ASP A 66 -21.54 1.70 -6.51
N PRO A 67 -22.56 1.68 -7.39
CA PRO A 67 -23.67 2.64 -7.35
C PRO A 67 -24.49 2.63 -6.05
N ASN A 68 -24.35 1.61 -5.20
CA ASN A 68 -25.01 1.50 -3.90
C ASN A 68 -24.11 1.96 -2.75
N GLY A 69 -22.87 2.39 -3.03
CA GLY A 69 -21.88 2.80 -2.03
C GLY A 69 -21.15 1.63 -1.36
N VAL A 70 -21.25 0.42 -1.90
CA VAL A 70 -20.47 -0.74 -1.42
C VAL A 70 -19.02 -0.58 -1.91
N PRO A 71 -18.01 -0.66 -1.02
CA PRO A 71 -16.62 -0.54 -1.42
C PRO A 71 -16.22 -1.60 -2.45
N GLU A 72 -15.62 -1.15 -3.54
CA GLU A 72 -14.95 -2.02 -4.50
C GLU A 72 -13.51 -2.27 -4.02
N LEU A 73 -13.11 -3.55 -4.06
CA LEU A 73 -11.82 -4.00 -3.57
C LEU A 73 -10.93 -4.43 -4.72
N SER A 74 -9.63 -4.12 -4.62
CA SER A 74 -8.62 -4.54 -5.59
C SER A 74 -7.40 -5.10 -4.87
N GLU A 75 -6.81 -6.15 -5.43
CA GLU A 75 -5.60 -6.78 -4.90
C GLU A 75 -4.38 -6.17 -5.58
N LEU A 76 -3.39 -5.78 -4.75
CA LEU A 76 -2.12 -5.25 -5.21
C LEU A 76 -0.98 -6.00 -4.52
N SER A 77 0.17 -6.03 -5.17
CA SER A 77 1.39 -6.55 -4.55
C SER A 77 2.65 -5.85 -5.05
N GLY A 78 3.69 -5.85 -4.22
CA GLY A 78 4.99 -5.31 -4.62
C GLY A 78 6.03 -5.42 -3.52
N ASN A 79 7.30 -5.46 -3.92
CA ASN A 79 8.42 -5.42 -2.98
C ASN A 79 8.52 -4.01 -2.39
N ALA A 80 8.75 -3.93 -1.09
CA ALA A 80 8.95 -2.67 -0.40
C ALA A 80 9.95 -2.81 0.74
N VAL A 81 10.62 -1.72 1.07
CA VAL A 81 11.54 -1.65 2.21
C VAL A 81 10.90 -0.88 3.35
N VAL A 82 11.11 -1.33 4.58
CA VAL A 82 10.69 -0.55 5.76
C VAL A 82 11.51 0.74 5.80
N ALA A 83 10.84 1.87 5.59
CA ALA A 83 11.46 3.18 5.61
C ALA A 83 11.59 3.73 7.04
N ARG A 84 10.59 3.47 7.91
CA ARG A 84 10.61 3.87 9.31
C ARG A 84 9.51 3.20 10.14
N TYR A 85 9.74 3.21 11.45
CA TYR A 85 8.77 2.98 12.51
C TYR A 85 8.49 4.29 13.26
N VAL A 86 7.22 4.56 13.56
CA VAL A 86 6.79 5.68 14.41
C VAL A 86 5.68 5.16 15.32
N ASP A 87 6.04 4.83 16.56
CA ASP A 87 5.13 4.15 17.50
C ASP A 87 4.54 2.88 16.86
N GLU A 88 3.22 2.77 16.80
CA GLU A 88 2.48 1.66 16.17
C GLU A 88 2.38 1.78 14.64
N ALA A 89 2.97 2.83 14.03
CA ALA A 89 2.93 3.04 12.60
C ALA A 89 4.19 2.53 11.91
N VAL A 90 3.99 1.82 10.80
CA VAL A 90 5.04 1.33 9.91
C VAL A 90 4.87 2.00 8.55
N VAL A 91 6.00 2.42 7.98
CA VAL A 91 6.03 2.97 6.63
C VAL A 91 6.89 2.09 5.75
N TRP A 92 6.29 1.54 4.69
CA TRP A 92 7.00 0.82 3.63
C TRP A 92 7.08 1.68 2.39
N ARG A 93 8.28 1.80 1.84
CA ARG A 93 8.51 2.44 0.55
C ARG A 93 8.68 1.39 -0.52
N GLY A 94 7.89 1.50 -1.58
CA GLY A 94 7.96 0.61 -2.73
C GLY A 94 9.37 0.54 -3.32
N ASN A 95 9.85 -0.67 -3.55
CA ASN A 95 11.10 -0.99 -4.22
C ASN A 95 10.80 -1.79 -5.49
N GLY A 96 10.19 -1.12 -6.47
CA GLY A 96 9.86 -1.70 -7.76
C GLY A 96 8.40 -1.58 -8.14
N VAL A 97 7.94 -2.51 -8.97
CA VAL A 97 6.61 -2.51 -9.58
C VAL A 97 5.52 -2.77 -8.54
N LEU A 98 4.45 -1.98 -8.60
CA LEU A 98 3.20 -2.24 -7.89
C LEU A 98 2.25 -2.98 -8.84
N VAL A 99 2.17 -4.30 -8.69
CA VAL A 99 1.36 -5.19 -9.51
C VAL A 99 -0.11 -5.02 -9.14
N GLY A 100 -0.99 -5.02 -10.15
CA GLY A 100 -2.45 -4.88 -9.99
C GLY A 100 -2.93 -3.42 -9.94
N PHE A 101 -2.03 -2.44 -9.99
CA PHE A 101 -2.40 -1.02 -9.96
C PHE A 101 -3.05 -0.58 -11.27
N ASP A 102 -4.14 0.18 -11.17
CA ASP A 102 -4.80 0.82 -12.31
C ASP A 102 -4.44 2.30 -12.42
N ASP A 103 -3.93 2.71 -13.59
CA ASP A 103 -3.55 4.09 -13.86
C ASP A 103 -4.75 5.05 -13.87
N ASP A 104 -5.98 4.55 -14.04
CA ASP A 104 -7.19 5.36 -13.97
C ASP A 104 -7.46 5.90 -12.55
N TRP A 105 -6.84 5.33 -11.53
CA TRP A 105 -6.93 5.85 -10.15
C TRP A 105 -6.13 7.14 -9.94
N LEU A 106 -5.22 7.49 -10.85
CA LEU A 106 -4.36 8.68 -10.74
C LEU A 106 -5.11 9.97 -11.12
N ALA A 107 -5.23 10.88 -10.16
CA ALA A 107 -5.73 12.25 -10.37
C ALA A 107 -4.62 13.21 -10.85
#